data_AF-A0A0F9Y9E9-F1
#
_entry.id   AF-A0A0F9Y9E9-F1
#
_cell.length_a   1.000
_cell.length_b   1.000
_cell.length_c   1.000
_cell.angle_alpha   90.00
_cell.angle_beta   90.00
_cell.angle_gamma   90.00
#
_symmetry.space_group_name_H-M   'P 1'
#
loop_
_entity.id
_entity.type
_entity.pdbx_description
1 polymer ?
#
loop_
_entity_poly.entity_id
_entity_poly.type
_entity_poly.pdbx_seq_one_letter_code
_entity_poly.pdbx_strand_id
1 'polypeptide(L)'
;MIFFTSGGVLEYFTEQRLQAFFSYLNKLGSTIFIAIEPIGNNIDFTKNPSSQPYGVERSFSHDHARLFKNAGFNLWHQSKVEGYQNEAYFGVFRAENK
;
A
#
# COMPACT_ATOMS: atom_id res chain seq x y z
N MET A 1 -7.89 16.37 -3.69
CA MET A 1 -6.53 16.39 -3.12
C MET A 1 -5.69 15.28 -3.75
N ILE A 2 -4.38 15.45 -3.88
CA ILE A 2 -3.49 14.41 -4.41
C ILE A 2 -2.49 14.05 -3.32
N PHE A 3 -2.44 12.77 -2.96
CA PHE A 3 -1.41 12.19 -2.11
C PHE A 3 -0.51 11.28 -2.94
N PHE A 4 0.79 11.40 -2.72
CA PHE A 4 1.79 10.60 -3.41
C PHE A 4 2.81 10.08 -2.39
N THR A 5 2.97 8.76 -2.31
CA THR A 5 4.03 8.11 -1.53
C THR A 5 4.84 7.20 -2.44
N SER A 6 6.15 7.13 -2.21
CA SER A 6 7.06 6.34 -3.02
C SER A 6 8.27 5.93 -2.21
N GLY A 7 8.71 4.68 -2.38
CA GLY A 7 9.98 4.20 -1.85
C GLY A 7 9.93 3.63 -0.44
N GLY A 8 8.80 3.09 0.01
CA GLY A 8 8.70 2.45 1.34
C GLY A 8 8.43 3.45 2.45
N VAL A 9 7.50 4.38 2.24
CA VAL A 9 7.12 5.32 3.32
C VAL A 9 6.08 4.69 4.24
N LEU A 10 5.16 3.91 3.66
CA LEU A 10 4.01 3.40 4.39
C LEU A 10 4.32 2.08 5.13
N GLU A 11 5.41 1.40 4.81
CA GLU A 11 5.84 0.14 5.42
C GLU A 11 6.17 0.21 6.91
N TYR A 12 6.38 1.42 7.44
CA TYR A 12 6.62 1.65 8.87
C TYR A 12 5.32 1.76 9.67
N PHE A 13 4.16 1.77 9.01
CA PHE A 13 2.87 1.75 9.67
C PHE A 13 2.50 0.32 10.06
N THR A 14 1.88 0.14 11.22
CA THR A 14 1.10 -1.08 11.44
C THR A 14 -0.11 -1.08 10.52
N GLU A 15 -0.63 -2.26 10.15
CA GLU A 15 -1.83 -2.36 9.29
C GLU A 15 -2.99 -1.50 9.83
N GLN A 16 -3.22 -1.55 11.14
CA GLN A 16 -4.30 -0.79 11.78
C GLN A 16 -4.10 0.71 11.61
N ARG A 17 -2.87 1.21 11.75
CA ARG A 17 -2.55 2.63 11.57
C ARG A 17 -2.68 3.05 10.11
N LEU A 18 -2.24 2.21 9.17
CA LEU A 18 -2.36 2.46 7.74
C LEU A 18 -3.83 2.49 7.30
N GLN A 19 -4.64 1.53 7.78
CA GLN A 19 -6.07 1.50 7.53
C GLN A 19 -6.76 2.75 8.06
N ALA A 20 -6.45 3.17 9.30
CA ALA A 20 -7.00 4.39 9.89
C ALA A 20 -6.59 5.64 9.11
N PHE A 21 -5.33 5.70 8.63
CA PHE A 21 -4.83 6.79 7.80
C PHE A 21 -5.61 6.89 6.48
N PHE A 22 -5.75 5.80 5.73
CA PHE A 22 -6.55 5.79 4.49
C PHE A 22 -8.02 6.15 4.76
N SER A 23 -8.63 5.59 5.81
CA SER A 23 -10.03 5.94 6.16
C SER A 23 -10.21 7.41 6.54
N TYR A 24 -9.19 8.06 7.10
CA TYR A 24 -9.20 9.50 7.35
C TYR A 24 -9.10 10.29 6.04
N LEU A 25 -8.16 9.94 5.16
CA LEU A 25 -7.98 10.62 3.88
C LEU A 25 -9.21 10.52 2.97
N ASN A 26 -9.92 9.39 3.00
CA ASN A 26 -11.16 9.19 2.25
C ASN A 26 -12.27 10.18 2.65
N LYS A 27 -12.15 10.88 3.77
CA LYS A 27 -13.13 11.86 4.26
C LYS A 27 -12.81 13.31 3.87
N LEU A 28 -11.64 13.57 3.26
CA LEU A 28 -11.18 14.92 2.92
C LEU A 28 -11.78 15.45 1.59
N GLY A 29 -12.83 14.81 1.09
CA GLY A 29 -13.42 15.07 -0.23
C GLY A 29 -12.72 14.29 -1.34
N SER A 30 -12.93 14.71 -2.59
CA SER A 30 -12.40 14.01 -3.77
C SER A 30 -10.88 13.97 -3.76
N THR A 31 -10.32 12.78 -3.70
CA THR A 31 -8.93 12.47 -3.38
C THR A 31 -8.40 11.43 -4.36
N ILE A 32 -7.21 11.68 -4.87
CA ILE A 32 -6.41 10.71 -5.63
C ILE A 32 -5.23 10.34 -4.73
N PHE A 33 -5.01 9.04 -4.53
CA PHE A 33 -3.87 8.50 -3.82
C PHE A 33 -3.03 7.65 -4.78
N ILE A 34 -1.73 7.93 -4.83
CA ILE A 34 -0.75 7.15 -5.58
C ILE A 34 0.27 6.62 -4.58
N ALA A 35 0.46 5.31 -4.54
CA ALA A 35 1.41 4.64 -3.66
C ALA A 35 2.35 3.75 -4.48
N ILE A 36 3.66 3.93 -4.32
CA ILE A 36 4.71 3.08 -4.89
C ILE A 36 5.48 2.47 -3.72
N GLU A 37 5.08 1.28 -3.31
CA GLU A 37 5.48 0.70 -2.03
C GLU A 37 6.08 -0.70 -2.21
N PRO A 38 7.06 -1.08 -1.39
CA PRO A 38 7.73 -2.36 -1.49
C PRO A 38 6.81 -3.51 -1.02
N ILE A 39 6.94 -4.65 -1.70
CA ILE A 39 6.30 -5.91 -1.34
C ILE A 39 7.37 -7.00 -1.38
N GLY A 40 7.56 -7.67 -0.25
CA GLY A 40 8.51 -8.76 -0.10
C GLY A 40 8.25 -9.87 -1.11
N ASN A 41 9.31 -10.40 -1.72
CA ASN A 41 9.22 -11.38 -2.81
C ASN A 41 8.50 -12.68 -2.42
N ASN A 42 8.49 -13.01 -1.13
CA ASN A 42 7.87 -14.23 -0.60
C ASN A 42 6.43 -14.02 -0.08
N ILE A 43 5.88 -12.81 -0.20
CA ILE A 43 4.57 -12.46 0.33
C ILE A 43 3.48 -12.72 -0.73
N ASP A 44 2.48 -13.52 -0.35
CA ASP A 44 1.29 -13.83 -1.14
C ASP A 44 0.03 -13.44 -0.37
N PHE A 45 -0.53 -12.27 -0.71
CA PHE A 45 -1.72 -11.74 -0.06
C PHE A 45 -2.99 -12.54 -0.34
N THR A 46 -2.99 -13.43 -1.33
CA THR A 46 -4.14 -14.32 -1.59
C THR A 46 -4.23 -15.44 -0.55
N LYS A 47 -3.11 -15.79 0.10
CA LYS A 47 -3.05 -16.80 1.17
C LYS A 47 -3.14 -16.18 2.56
N ASN A 48 -2.44 -15.06 2.76
CA ASN A 48 -2.51 -14.29 3.99
C ASN A 48 -2.68 -12.80 3.65
N PRO A 49 -3.89 -12.25 3.76
CA PRO A 49 -4.15 -10.87 3.38
C PRO A 49 -3.56 -9.86 4.38
N SER A 50 -3.12 -10.33 5.56
CA SER A 50 -2.56 -9.45 6.60
C SER A 50 -1.20 -8.91 6.18
N SER A 51 -0.88 -7.72 6.68
CA SER A 51 0.43 -7.11 6.54
C SER A 51 1.47 -7.97 7.23
N GLN A 52 2.58 -8.19 6.55
CA GLN A 52 3.60 -9.16 6.96
C GLN A 52 4.97 -8.48 7.03
N PRO A 53 5.78 -8.78 8.06
CA PRO A 53 7.14 -8.29 8.12
C PRO A 53 7.96 -8.88 6.96
N TYR A 54 8.84 -8.09 6.38
CA TYR A 54 9.73 -8.52 5.32
C TYR A 54 11.08 -7.78 5.40
N GLY A 55 12.06 -8.30 4.65
CA GLY A 55 13.37 -7.68 4.48
C GLY A 55 14.22 -7.56 5.75
N VAL A 56 15.45 -7.07 5.58
CA VAL A 56 16.41 -6.86 6.69
C VAL A 56 15.93 -5.82 7.71
N GLU A 57 15.20 -4.81 7.29
CA GLU A 57 14.68 -3.75 8.17
C GLU A 57 13.45 -4.20 8.99
N ARG A 58 12.88 -5.38 8.69
CA ARG A 58 11.67 -5.92 9.33
C ARG A 58 10.49 -4.95 9.28
N SER A 59 10.39 -4.16 8.22
CA SER A 59 9.24 -3.32 7.89
C SER A 59 8.09 -4.18 7.35
N PHE A 60 6.93 -3.57 7.09
CA PHE A 60 5.74 -4.29 6.64
C PHE A 60 5.52 -4.23 5.12
N SER A 61 5.23 -5.38 4.53
CA SER A 61 4.55 -5.48 3.24
C SER A 61 3.05 -5.42 3.49
N HIS A 62 2.35 -4.46 2.88
CA HIS A 62 0.91 -4.28 3.00
C HIS A 62 0.14 -4.70 1.75
N ASP A 63 -1.05 -5.28 1.95
CA ASP A 63 -2.04 -5.47 0.89
C ASP A 63 -2.75 -4.14 0.59
N HIS A 64 -2.04 -3.21 -0.06
CA HIS A 64 -2.54 -1.87 -0.35
C HIS A 64 -3.87 -1.90 -1.12
N ALA A 65 -4.04 -2.82 -2.05
CA ALA A 65 -5.27 -2.97 -2.82
C ALA A 65 -6.48 -3.23 -1.92
N ARG A 66 -6.36 -4.16 -0.96
CA ARG A 66 -7.39 -4.42 0.03
C ARG A 66 -7.59 -3.25 0.98
N LEU A 67 -6.51 -2.65 1.50
CA LEU A 67 -6.59 -1.56 2.47
C LEU A 67 -7.25 -0.30 1.88
N PHE A 68 -6.97 0.05 0.62
CA PHE A 68 -7.66 1.13 -0.08
C PHE A 68 -9.15 0.85 -0.23
N LYS A 69 -9.54 -0.35 -0.67
CA LYS A 69 -10.95 -0.75 -0.81
C LYS A 69 -11.68 -0.70 0.53
N ASN A 70 -11.07 -1.22 1.59
CA ASN A 70 -11.60 -1.17 2.95
C ASN A 70 -11.82 0.26 3.44
N ALA A 71 -10.98 1.21 3.02
CA ALA A 71 -11.12 2.62 3.37
C ALA A 71 -12.20 3.33 2.56
N GLY A 72 -12.76 2.70 1.52
CA GLY A 72 -13.78 3.26 0.64
C GLY A 72 -13.25 3.90 -0.64
N PHE A 73 -11.96 3.72 -0.97
CA PHE A 73 -11.43 4.14 -2.26
C PHE A 73 -11.73 3.11 -3.36
N ASN A 74 -11.86 3.59 -4.59
CA ASN A 74 -11.85 2.78 -5.80
C ASN A 74 -10.40 2.64 -6.31
N LEU A 75 -9.90 1.42 -6.40
CA LEU A 75 -8.59 1.13 -6.98
C LEU A 75 -8.73 1.00 -8.50
N TRP A 76 -8.11 1.90 -9.27
CA TRP A 76 -8.21 1.92 -10.73
C TRP A 76 -6.93 1.49 -11.44
N HIS A 77 -5.80 1.42 -10.72
CA HIS A 77 -4.55 0.89 -11.24
C HIS A 77 -3.80 0.10 -10.18
N GLN A 78 -3.29 -1.06 -10.58
CA GLN A 78 -2.33 -1.86 -9.82
C GLN A 78 -1.33 -2.49 -10.79
N SER A 79 -0.05 -2.31 -10.55
CA SER A 79 1.01 -2.97 -11.32
C SER A 79 2.22 -3.29 -10.45
N LYS A 80 3.09 -4.16 -10.95
CA LYS A 80 4.38 -4.48 -10.33
C LYS A 80 5.50 -3.86 -11.17
N VAL A 81 6.49 -3.31 -10.49
CA VAL A 81 7.76 -2.85 -11.08
C VAL A 81 8.89 -3.56 -10.33
N GLU A 82 9.92 -3.99 -11.06
CA GLU A 82 11.10 -4.58 -10.43
C GLU A 82 11.77 -3.56 -9.51
N GLY A 83 12.07 -3.99 -8.28
CA GLY A 83 12.81 -3.18 -7.33
C GLY A 83 14.31 -3.32 -7.55
N TYR A 84 15.07 -2.32 -7.09
CA TYR A 84 16.53 -2.41 -7.01
C TYR A 84 17.01 -3.38 -5.92
N GLN A 85 16.14 -3.72 -4.96
CA GLN A 85 16.47 -4.59 -3.83
C GLN A 85 16.10 -6.04 -4.14
N ASN A 86 17.01 -6.98 -3.84
CA ASN A 86 16.80 -8.41 -4.10
C ASN A 86 15.66 -9.05 -3.27
N GLU A 87 15.18 -8.36 -2.24
CA GLU A 87 14.24 -8.91 -1.25
C GLU A 87 12.78 -8.49 -1.50
N ALA A 88 12.55 -7.50 -2.37
CA ALA A 88 11.22 -6.96 -2.64
C ALA A 88 11.10 -6.39 -4.07
N TYR A 89 9.86 -6.29 -4.54
CA TYR A 89 9.50 -5.51 -5.72
C TYR A 89 8.64 -4.31 -5.32
N PHE A 90 8.43 -3.35 -6.23
CA PHE A 90 7.51 -2.24 -5.97
C PHE A 90 6.13 -2.52 -6.54
N GLY A 91 5.11 -2.45 -5.70
CA GLY A 91 3.72 -2.34 -6.12
C GLY A 91 3.38 -0.89 -6.40
N VAL A 92 2.78 -0.61 -7.56
CA VAL A 92 2.26 0.71 -7.95
C VAL A 92 0.75 0.65 -7.86
N PHE A 93 0.18 1.45 -6.96
CA PHE A 93 -1.26 1.51 -6.69
C PHE A 93 -1.78 2.91 -6.95
N ARG A 94 -2.91 3.01 -7.64
CA ARG A 94 -3.63 4.28 -7.79
C ARG A 94 -5.08 4.09 -7.40
N ALA A 95 -5.51 4.90 -6.44
CA ALA A 95 -6.83 4.83 -5.84
C ALA A 95 -7.47 6.23 -5.84
N GLU A 96 -8.79 6.29 -5.96
CA GLU A 96 -9.54 7.54 -5.94
C GLU A 96 -10.86 7.38 -5.20
N ASN A 97 -11.37 8.47 -4.63
CA ASN A 97 -12.74 8.56 -4.13
C ASN A 97 -13.44 9.74 -4.80
N LYS A 98 -14.74 9.58 -5.05
CA LYS A 98 -15.59 10.64 -5.64
C LYS A 98 -16.26 11.43 -4.54
#